data_AF-A0A0L9V5D4-F1
#
_entry.id   AF-A0A0L9V5D4-F1
#
_cell.length_a   1.000
_cell.length_b   1.000
_cell.length_c   1.000
_cell.angle_alpha   90.00
_cell.angle_beta   90.00
_cell.angle_gamma   90.00
#
_symmetry.space_group_name_H-M   'P 1'
#
loop_
_entity.id
_entity.type
_entity.pdbx_description
1 polymer ?
#
loop_
_entity_poly.entity_id
_entity_poly.type
_entity_poly.pdbx_seq_one_letter_code
_entity_poly.pdbx_strand_id
1 'polypeptide(L)'
;MKQKADSRVPLSEGGDPPPPPSPPSRHDKWKLARIRPSGSYTSECAREISERIIGQEGSPTPKKTHLSEDDPLGALDELAKIISDVPMNVN
;
A
#
# COMPACT_ATOMS: atom_id res chain seq x y z
N MET A 1 21.34 -66.25 -5.94
CA MET A 1 20.99 -65.60 -7.23
C MET A 1 19.67 -64.85 -7.07
N LYS A 2 19.68 -63.51 -7.11
CA LYS A 2 18.68 -62.61 -7.74
C LYS A 2 18.94 -61.15 -7.27
N GLN A 3 19.54 -60.34 -8.13
CA GLN A 3 19.63 -58.88 -7.97
C GLN A 3 18.23 -58.24 -8.09
N LYS A 4 17.96 -57.18 -7.33
CA LYS A 4 16.80 -56.28 -7.50
C LYS A 4 17.24 -54.85 -7.21
N ALA A 5 16.90 -53.98 -8.15
CA ALA A 5 17.52 -52.70 -8.39
C ALA A 5 17.37 -51.70 -7.23
N ASP A 6 18.43 -50.92 -7.03
CA ASP A 6 18.42 -49.63 -6.37
C ASP A 6 17.41 -48.73 -7.12
N SER A 7 16.21 -48.64 -6.57
CA SER A 7 15.17 -47.72 -7.04
C SER A 7 15.37 -46.41 -6.30
N ARG A 8 16.49 -45.73 -6.57
CA ARG A 8 16.62 -44.31 -6.23
C ARG A 8 15.75 -43.53 -7.18
N VAL A 9 14.50 -43.34 -6.77
CA VAL A 9 13.66 -42.25 -7.26
C VAL A 9 14.52 -40.98 -7.13
N PRO A 10 14.80 -40.23 -8.22
CA PRO A 10 15.43 -38.93 -8.06
C PRO A 10 14.51 -38.08 -7.20
N LEU A 11 15.03 -37.63 -6.06
CA LEU A 11 14.38 -36.70 -5.17
C LEU A 11 13.93 -35.51 -6.03
N SER A 12 12.60 -35.32 -6.12
CA SER A 12 11.95 -34.25 -6.87
C SER A 12 12.81 -33.00 -6.88
N GLU A 13 13.14 -32.49 -8.07
CA GLU A 13 13.75 -31.18 -8.28
C GLU A 13 12.91 -30.15 -7.51
N GLY A 14 13.34 -29.85 -6.28
CA GLY A 14 12.70 -28.91 -5.39
C GLY A 14 13.10 -27.51 -5.82
N GLY A 15 12.63 -27.10 -6.99
CA GLY A 15 12.67 -25.70 -7.38
C GLY A 15 11.92 -24.89 -6.32
N ASP A 16 12.51 -23.77 -5.92
CA ASP A 16 11.88 -22.82 -5.00
C ASP A 16 10.48 -22.48 -5.55
N PRO A 17 9.39 -22.74 -4.80
CA PRO A 17 8.05 -22.46 -5.29
C PRO A 17 7.95 -20.96 -5.65
N PRO A 18 7.16 -20.62 -6.67
CA PRO A 18 6.98 -19.22 -7.02
C PRO A 18 6.50 -18.44 -5.79
N PRO A 19 6.97 -17.19 -5.60
CA PRO A 19 6.54 -16.38 -4.48
C PRO A 19 5.02 -16.23 -4.50
N PRO A 20 4.36 -16.18 -3.32
CA PRO A 20 2.93 -16.01 -3.26
C PRO A 20 2.53 -14.67 -3.91
N PRO A 21 1.29 -14.57 -4.43
CA PRO A 21 0.80 -13.31 -4.96
C PRO A 21 0.83 -12.24 -3.86
N SER A 22 1.20 -11.02 -4.23
CA SER A 22 1.16 -9.88 -3.32
C SER A 22 -0.24 -9.71 -2.73
N PRO A 23 -0.35 -9.38 -1.44
CA PRO A 23 -1.65 -9.15 -0.83
C PRO A 23 -2.37 -8.00 -1.56
N PRO A 24 -3.70 -8.09 -1.76
CA PRO A 24 -4.43 -7.02 -2.40
C PRO A 24 -4.35 -5.75 -1.55
N SER A 25 -4.16 -4.60 -2.19
CA SER A 25 -4.12 -3.32 -1.50
C SER A 25 -5.40 -3.13 -0.68
N ARG A 26 -5.25 -2.63 0.55
CA ARG A 26 -6.37 -2.32 1.44
C ARG A 26 -7.39 -1.39 0.75
N HIS A 27 -6.90 -0.48 -0.10
CA HIS A 27 -7.74 0.52 -0.77
C HIS A 27 -8.61 -0.12 -1.86
N ASP A 28 -8.09 -1.13 -2.56
CA ASP A 28 -8.86 -1.89 -3.55
C ASP A 28 -9.95 -2.73 -2.88
N LYS A 29 -9.63 -3.40 -1.77
CA LYS A 29 -10.63 -4.13 -0.98
C LYS A 29 -11.76 -3.22 -0.52
N TRP A 30 -11.43 -2.03 -0.04
CA TRP A 30 -12.42 -1.05 0.42
C TRP A 30 -13.28 -0.51 -0.72
N LYS A 31 -12.70 -0.21 -1.89
CA LYS A 31 -13.45 0.24 -3.09
C LYS A 31 -14.45 -0.84 -3.54
N LEU A 32 -13.98 -2.08 -3.67
CA LEU A 32 -14.83 -3.20 -4.11
C LEU A 32 -16.02 -3.41 -3.19
N ALA A 33 -15.82 -3.33 -1.87
CA ALA A 33 -16.91 -3.45 -0.89
C ALA A 33 -17.96 -2.33 -0.99
N ARG A 34 -17.62 -1.21 -1.64
CA ARG A 34 -18.50 -0.04 -1.80
C ARG A 34 -19.09 0.09 -3.20
N ILE A 35 -18.77 -0.82 -4.11
CA ILE A 35 -19.33 -0.88 -5.45
C ILE A 35 -20.49 -1.89 -5.43
N ARG A 36 -21.64 -1.45 -5.96
CA ARG A 36 -22.80 -2.33 -6.18
C ARG A 36 -22.54 -3.25 -7.38
N PRO A 37 -23.28 -4.36 -7.53
CA PRO A 37 -23.20 -5.19 -8.74
C PRO A 37 -23.44 -4.43 -10.04
N SER A 38 -24.17 -3.30 -9.99
CA SER A 38 -24.37 -2.39 -11.12
C SER A 38 -23.11 -1.62 -11.56
N GLY A 39 -22.01 -1.74 -10.82
CA GLY A 39 -20.77 -0.99 -11.05
C GLY A 39 -20.76 0.43 -10.44
N SER A 40 -21.87 0.87 -9.86
CA SER A 40 -21.97 2.19 -9.22
C SER A 40 -21.57 2.13 -7.74
N TYR A 41 -21.04 3.23 -7.20
CA TYR A 41 -20.81 3.35 -5.77
C TYR A 41 -22.12 3.27 -4.98
N THR A 42 -22.02 2.76 -3.76
CA THR A 42 -23.13 2.64 -2.81
C THR A 42 -23.64 4.00 -2.30
N SER A 43 -22.80 5.05 -2.35
CA SER A 43 -23.16 6.43 -2.03
C SER A 43 -22.22 7.42 -2.74
N GLU A 44 -22.66 8.68 -2.85
CA GLU A 44 -21.83 9.76 -3.40
C GLU A 44 -20.58 10.04 -2.55
N CYS A 45 -20.73 10.03 -1.21
CA CYS A 45 -19.60 10.12 -0.28
C CYS A 45 -18.56 9.02 -0.51
N ALA A 46 -18.98 7.78 -0.83
CA ALA A 46 -18.05 6.69 -1.15
C ALA A 46 -17.26 6.94 -2.45
N ARG A 47 -17.91 7.53 -3.47
CA ARG A 47 -17.24 7.94 -4.71
C ARG A 47 -16.22 9.03 -4.43
N GLU A 48 -16.61 10.08 -3.71
CA GLU A 48 -15.75 11.22 -3.39
C GLU A 48 -14.50 10.81 -2.59
N ILE A 49 -14.66 9.94 -1.59
CA ILE A 49 -13.52 9.39 -0.83
C ILE A 49 -12.61 8.57 -1.75
N SER A 50 -13.17 7.75 -2.64
CA SER A 50 -12.37 6.96 -3.60
C SER A 50 -11.54 7.85 -4.53
N GLU A 51 -12.15 8.93 -5.03
CA GLU A 51 -11.50 9.93 -5.88
C GLU A 51 -10.42 10.69 -5.12
N ARG A 52 -10.63 11.03 -3.84
CA ARG A 52 -9.59 11.68 -3.02
C ARG A 52 -8.41 10.76 -2.71
N ILE A 53 -8.65 9.47 -2.48
CA ILE A 53 -7.59 8.49 -2.22
C ILE A 53 -6.74 8.23 -3.47
N ILE A 54 -7.34 8.22 -4.66
CA ILE A 54 -6.63 7.97 -5.93
C ILE A 54 -6.07 9.27 -6.53
N GLY A 55 -6.82 10.36 -6.46
CA GLY A 55 -6.45 11.67 -7.02
C GLY A 55 -5.31 12.37 -6.27
N GLN A 56 -4.89 11.85 -5.12
CA GLN A 56 -3.67 12.29 -4.44
C GLN A 56 -2.37 11.79 -5.07
N GLU A 57 -2.40 11.00 -6.14
CA GLU A 57 -1.17 10.64 -6.89
C GLU A 57 -0.52 11.86 -7.58
N GLY A 58 -1.24 12.98 -7.72
CA GLY A 58 -0.72 14.27 -8.19
C GLY A 58 -0.71 15.39 -7.13
N SER A 59 -1.25 15.14 -5.93
CA SER A 59 -0.99 16.02 -4.78
C SER A 59 0.49 15.90 -4.45
N PRO A 60 1.21 16.96 -4.05
CA PRO A 60 2.43 16.74 -3.30
C PRO A 60 2.02 15.84 -2.15
N THR A 61 2.43 14.57 -2.22
CA THR A 61 2.49 13.74 -1.04
C THR A 61 3.19 14.59 0.00
N PRO A 62 2.70 14.69 1.25
CA PRO A 62 3.48 15.33 2.29
C PRO A 62 4.82 14.61 2.23
N LYS A 63 5.85 15.31 1.71
CA LYS A 63 7.20 14.79 1.71
C LYS A 63 7.38 14.41 3.17
N LYS A 64 7.65 13.15 3.45
CA LYS A 64 8.05 12.74 4.79
C LYS A 64 9.36 13.47 5.03
N THR A 65 9.27 14.69 5.52
CA THR A 65 10.38 15.45 6.04
C THR A 65 10.89 14.59 7.18
N HIS A 66 12.08 14.05 6.97
CA HIS A 66 12.77 13.29 7.98
C HIS A 66 13.14 14.28 9.07
N LEU A 67 12.26 14.42 10.06
CA LEU A 67 12.53 15.26 11.22
C LEU A 67 13.82 14.75 11.84
N SER A 68 14.81 15.62 12.00
CA SER A 68 16.07 15.26 12.61
C SER A 68 15.83 14.79 14.04
N GLU A 69 16.14 13.53 14.33
CA GLU A 69 16.08 13.00 15.69
C GLU A 69 17.27 13.53 16.54
N ASP A 70 18.38 13.88 15.87
CA ASP A 70 19.60 14.36 16.50
C ASP A 70 19.56 15.83 16.95
N ASP A 71 18.67 16.64 16.36
CA ASP A 71 18.45 18.04 16.75
C ASP A 71 16.95 18.31 16.94
N PRO A 72 16.46 18.19 18.19
CA PRO A 72 15.04 18.40 18.48
C PRO A 72 14.61 19.87 18.33
N LEU A 73 15.53 20.84 18.43
CA LEU A 73 15.20 22.26 18.22
C LEU A 73 15.10 22.58 16.73
N GLY A 74 16.02 22.07 15.91
CA GLY A 74 15.95 22.16 14.45
C GLY A 74 14.68 21.53 13.89
N ALA A 75 14.28 20.38 14.43
CA ALA A 75 13.02 19.72 14.05
C ALA A 75 11.77 20.57 14.32
N LEU A 76 11.77 21.43 15.35
CA LEU A 76 10.66 22.34 15.62
C LEU A 76 10.54 23.47 14.59
N ASP A 77 11.67 24.00 14.09
CA ASP A 77 11.66 25.01 13.01
C ASP A 77 11.12 24.44 11.70
N GLU A 78 11.54 23.21 11.36
CA GLU A 78 11.05 22.50 10.18
C GLU A 78 9.55 22.18 10.28
N LEU A 79 9.09 21.74 11.46
CA LEU A 79 7.67 21.52 11.73
C LEU A 79 6.84 22.81 11.59
N ALA A 80 7.35 23.94 12.10
CA ALA A 80 6.67 25.23 12.00
C ALA A 80 6.49 25.67 10.54
N LYS A 81 7.51 25.49 9.69
CA LYS A 81 7.42 25.75 8.24
C LYS A 81 6.35 24.89 7.56
N ILE A 82 6.28 23.61 7.88
CA ILE A 82 5.30 22.69 7.28
C ILE A 82 3.87 23.10 7.62
N ILE A 83 3.61 23.43 8.90
CA ILE A 83 2.27 23.84 9.34
C ILE A 83 1.90 25.20 8.74
N SER A 84 2.86 26.10 8.54
CA SER A 84 2.65 27.40 7.91
C SER A 84 2.31 27.30 6.41
N ASP A 85 2.77 26.27 5.71
CA ASP A 85 2.53 26.06 4.27
C ASP A 85 1.20 25.34 3.97
N VAL A 86 0.49 24.83 4.99
CA VAL A 86 -0.82 24.19 4.80
C VAL A 86 -1.89 25.28 4.73
N PRO A 87 -2.59 25.45 3.58
CA PRO A 87 -3.68 26.41 3.50
C PRO A 87 -4.80 26.00 4.46
N MET A 88 -5.12 26.87 5.43
CA MET A 88 -6.31 26.65 6.25
C MET A 88 -7.54 26.82 5.36
N ASN A 89 -8.29 25.74 5.16
CA ASN A 89 -9.63 25.80 4.60
C ASN A 89 -10.52 26.61 5.56
N VAL A 90 -10.57 27.93 5.36
CA VAL A 90 -11.56 28.81 5.98
C VAL A 90 -12.84 28.68 5.16
N ASN A 91 -13.90 28.18 5.79
CA ASN A 91 -15.21 27.98 5.19
C ASN A 91 -16.19 29.06 5.63
#